data_AF-A0A545T3C2-F1
#
_entry.id   AF-A0A545T3C2-F1
#
_cell.length_a   1.000
_cell.length_b   1.000
_cell.length_c   1.000
_cell.angle_alpha   90.00
_cell.angle_beta   90.00
_cell.angle_gamma   90.00
#
_symmetry.space_group_name_H-M   'P 1'
#
loop_
_entity.id
_entity.type
_entity.pdbx_description
1 polymer ?
#
loop_
_entity_poly.entity_id
_entity_poly.type
_entity_poly.pdbx_seq_one_letter_code
_entity_poly.pdbx_strand_id
1 'polypeptide(L)'
;MKTLAVSTAVVLIITIIVLYFAIEERRSNVEQLNQLATAGNSRLPVMVDEVTRMDSMVADRYTLRFTYTLFTDSAAVDGDQLRRKVRDWFRESACSSDVVQDKVLSKGIPLVYSYRSFAGEPIAQYSFDESDCPR
;
A
#
# COMPACT_ATOMS: atom_id res chain seq x y z
N MET A 1 28.94 42.69 8.64
CA MET A 1 28.31 41.52 9.32
C MET A 1 26.77 41.59 9.40
N LYS A 2 26.05 42.13 8.40
CA LYS A 2 24.56 42.15 8.40
C LYS A 2 23.92 41.33 7.26
N THR A 3 24.69 40.91 6.27
CA THR A 3 24.22 40.16 5.10
C THR A 3 24.02 38.66 5.35
N LEU A 4 24.71 38.06 6.34
CA LEU A 4 24.56 36.62 6.63
C LEU A 4 23.22 36.26 7.29
N ALA A 5 22.69 37.11 8.19
CA ALA A 5 21.49 36.81 8.97
C ALA A 5 20.19 36.91 8.15
N VAL A 6 20.17 37.73 7.10
CA VAL A 6 19.01 37.85 6.20
C VAL A 6 18.89 36.62 5.30
N SER A 7 20.02 36.04 4.87
CA SER A 7 20.04 34.84 4.04
C SER A 7 19.53 33.60 4.79
N THR A 8 19.93 33.42 6.06
CA THR A 8 19.48 32.27 6.86
C THR A 8 17.99 32.33 7.19
N ALA A 9 17.46 33.52 7.49
CA ALA A 9 16.03 33.70 7.77
C ALA A 9 15.16 33.38 6.55
N VAL A 10 15.57 33.81 5.34
CA VAL A 10 14.85 33.51 4.10
C VAL A 10 14.88 32.02 3.78
N VAL A 11 16.04 31.35 3.93
CA VAL A 11 16.15 29.90 3.74
C VAL A 11 15.27 29.14 4.72
N LEU A 12 15.22 29.56 5.99
CA LEU A 12 14.38 28.93 7.00
C LEU A 12 12.89 29.07 6.67
N ILE A 13 12.45 30.26 6.23
CA ILE A 13 11.06 30.48 5.81
C ILE A 13 10.69 29.60 4.61
N ILE A 14 11.55 29.53 3.58
CA ILE A 14 11.33 28.67 2.41
C ILE A 14 11.24 27.20 2.85
N THR A 15 12.13 26.76 3.74
CA THR A 15 12.11 25.39 4.26
C THR A 15 10.81 25.08 5.00
N ILE A 16 10.33 25.99 5.84
CA ILE A 16 9.04 25.83 6.55
C ILE A 16 7.88 25.74 5.55
N ILE A 17 7.87 26.58 4.51
CA ILE A 17 6.81 26.55 3.48
C ILE A 17 6.83 25.21 2.72
N VAL A 18 8.00 24.73 2.30
CA VAL A 18 8.14 23.44 1.62
C VAL A 18 7.68 22.29 2.51
N LEU A 19 8.09 22.29 3.79
CA LEU A 19 7.65 21.29 4.75
C LEU A 19 6.14 21.34 5.00
N TYR A 20 5.56 22.55 5.09
CA TYR A 20 4.13 22.74 5.26
C TYR A 20 3.35 22.12 4.09
N PHE A 21 3.71 22.45 2.85
CA PHE A 21 3.07 21.87 1.66
C PHE A 21 3.25 20.35 1.60
N ALA A 22 4.44 19.84 1.91
CA ALA A 22 4.70 18.39 1.95
C ALA A 22 3.83 17.66 3.00
N ILE A 23 3.59 18.29 4.15
CA ILE A 23 2.72 17.74 5.21
C ILE A 23 1.25 17.77 4.77
N GLU A 24 0.81 18.86 4.14
CA GLU A 24 -0.58 19.05 3.70
C GLU A 24 -0.95 18.06 2.58
N GLU A 25 -0.09 17.90 1.58
CA GLU A 25 -0.25 16.90 0.53
C GLU A 25 -0.35 15.50 1.11
N ARG A 26 0.56 15.15 2.02
CA ARG A 26 0.55 13.85 2.69
C ARG A 26 -0.76 13.62 3.43
N ARG A 27 -1.25 14.61 4.18
CA ARG A 27 -2.51 14.53 4.93
C ARG A 27 -3.70 14.27 4.00
N SER A 28 -3.79 15.01 2.89
CA SER A 28 -4.85 14.82 1.90
C SER A 28 -4.83 13.41 1.29
N ASN A 29 -3.63 12.91 0.95
CA ASN A 29 -3.47 11.55 0.44
C ASN A 29 -3.89 10.49 1.47
N VAL A 30 -3.54 10.65 2.76
CA VAL A 30 -3.98 9.74 3.83
C VAL A 30 -5.51 9.72 3.95
N GLU A 31 -6.16 10.89 3.88
CA GLU A 31 -7.62 10.98 3.96
C GLU A 31 -8.30 10.28 2.79
N GLN A 32 -7.80 10.48 1.56
CA GLN A 32 -8.29 9.78 0.37
C GLN A 32 -8.10 8.26 0.49
N LEU A 33 -6.96 7.79 1.01
CA LEU A 33 -6.71 6.37 1.26
C LEU A 33 -7.67 5.79 2.30
N ASN A 34 -7.94 6.51 3.39
CA ASN A 34 -8.89 6.08 4.41
C ASN A 34 -10.31 5.96 3.83
N GLN A 35 -10.72 6.91 2.98
CA GLN A 35 -12.01 6.84 2.28
C GLN A 35 -12.05 5.64 1.32
N LEU A 36 -10.98 5.40 0.56
CA LEU A 36 -10.86 4.24 -0.32
C LEU A 36 -10.94 2.92 0.45
N ALA A 37 -10.21 2.80 1.57
CA ALA A 37 -10.26 1.62 2.43
C ALA A 37 -11.66 1.41 3.03
N THR A 38 -12.33 2.48 3.46
CA THR A 38 -13.70 2.44 3.97
C THR A 38 -14.69 1.95 2.89
N ALA A 39 -14.58 2.50 1.68
CA ALA A 39 -15.40 2.08 0.56
C ALA A 39 -15.13 0.62 0.16
N GLY A 40 -13.87 0.20 0.12
CA GLY A 40 -13.46 -1.17 -0.17
C GLY A 40 -14.01 -2.15 0.87
N ASN A 41 -13.91 -1.82 2.16
CA ASN A 41 -14.42 -2.65 3.26
C ASN A 41 -15.94 -2.84 3.24
N SER A 42 -16.71 -1.98 2.58
CA SER A 42 -18.19 -2.14 2.50
C SER A 42 -18.63 -3.44 1.81
N ARG A 43 -17.73 -4.09 1.07
CA ARG A 43 -17.96 -5.36 0.37
C ARG A 43 -17.15 -6.53 0.93
N LEU A 44 -16.44 -6.31 2.05
CA LEU A 44 -15.61 -7.33 2.70
C LEU A 44 -16.29 -7.84 3.98
N PRO A 45 -16.04 -9.11 4.39
CA PRO A 45 -15.15 -10.07 3.73
C PRO A 45 -15.78 -10.71 2.48
N VAL A 46 -14.94 -11.09 1.50
CA VAL A 46 -15.39 -11.76 0.25
C VAL A 46 -14.43 -12.86 -0.17
N MET A 47 -14.96 -13.98 -0.68
CA MET A 47 -14.15 -15.03 -1.31
C MET A 47 -13.66 -14.53 -2.68
N VAL A 48 -12.34 -14.50 -2.88
CA VAL A 48 -11.74 -14.13 -4.18
C VAL A 48 -11.48 -15.36 -5.06
N ASP A 49 -11.41 -16.54 -4.43
CA ASP A 49 -11.38 -17.86 -5.06
C ASP A 49 -11.98 -18.90 -4.06
N GLU A 50 -11.86 -20.19 -4.37
CA GLU A 50 -12.43 -21.27 -3.54
C GLU A 50 -11.83 -21.38 -2.13
N VAL A 51 -10.58 -20.93 -1.93
CA VAL A 51 -9.80 -21.12 -0.70
C VAL A 51 -9.27 -19.83 -0.10
N THR A 52 -9.42 -18.68 -0.76
CA THR A 52 -8.90 -17.39 -0.33
C THR A 52 -10.04 -16.40 -0.10
N ARG A 53 -10.09 -15.84 1.11
CA ARG A 53 -11.00 -14.74 1.45
C ARG A 53 -10.21 -13.47 1.66
N MET A 54 -10.61 -12.40 0.99
CA MET A 54 -10.17 -11.06 1.34
C MET A 54 -10.98 -10.58 2.54
N ASP A 55 -10.33 -10.33 3.67
CA ASP A 55 -10.99 -9.97 4.92
C ASP A 55 -11.12 -8.46 5.11
N SER A 56 -10.08 -7.71 4.76
CA SER A 56 -10.02 -6.28 5.04
C SER A 56 -9.08 -5.52 4.12
N MET A 57 -9.34 -4.22 4.06
CA MET A 57 -8.52 -3.22 3.42
C MET A 57 -8.26 -2.10 4.44
N VAL A 58 -7.01 -1.77 4.70
CA VAL A 58 -6.63 -0.77 5.70
C VAL A 58 -5.64 0.20 5.09
N ALA A 59 -5.93 1.49 5.20
CA ALA A 59 -4.93 2.52 4.98
C ALA A 59 -4.17 2.73 6.29
N ASP A 60 -2.88 2.40 6.31
CA ASP A 60 -2.00 2.65 7.46
C ASP A 60 -0.92 3.64 7.05
N ARG A 61 -0.94 4.82 7.66
CA ARG A 61 -0.09 5.98 7.32
C ARG A 61 -0.13 6.33 5.84
N TYR A 62 0.77 5.75 5.06
CA TYR A 62 0.97 6.03 3.63
C TYR A 62 1.08 4.73 2.83
N THR A 63 0.35 3.71 3.26
CA THR A 63 0.35 2.37 2.69
C THR A 63 -1.06 1.84 2.66
N LEU A 64 -1.40 1.12 1.61
CA LEU A 64 -2.69 0.48 1.46
C LEU A 64 -2.51 -1.03 1.61
N ARG A 65 -3.02 -1.58 2.70
CA ARG A 65 -2.88 -2.98 3.08
C ARG A 65 -4.15 -3.76 2.83
N PHE A 66 -4.03 -4.89 2.17
CA PHE A 66 -5.07 -5.89 1.97
C PHE A 66 -4.75 -7.14 2.80
N THR A 67 -5.72 -7.65 3.56
CA THR A 67 -5.57 -8.86 4.37
C THR A 67 -6.36 -10.00 3.75
N TYR A 68 -5.71 -11.14 3.54
CA TYR A 68 -6.30 -12.36 3.01
C TYR A 68 -6.14 -13.51 3.99
N THR A 69 -7.19 -14.31 4.13
CA THR A 69 -7.16 -15.58 4.86
C THR A 69 -7.24 -16.74 3.88
N LEU A 70 -6.31 -17.68 4.03
CA LEU A 70 -6.27 -18.94 3.29
C LEU A 70 -6.94 -20.06 4.09
N PHE A 71 -7.97 -20.67 3.51
CA PHE A 71 -8.81 -21.75 4.06
C PHE A 71 -8.35 -23.15 3.60
N THR A 72 -7.10 -23.28 3.18
CA THR A 72 -6.47 -24.58 2.91
C THR A 72 -5.31 -24.80 3.87
N ASP A 73 -4.93 -26.06 4.05
CA ASP A 73 -3.77 -26.43 4.85
C ASP A 73 -2.50 -25.80 4.25
N SER A 74 -1.84 -24.93 5.00
CA SER A 74 -0.63 -24.23 4.56
C SER A 74 0.54 -25.21 4.34
N ALA A 75 0.49 -26.39 4.95
CA ALA A 75 1.48 -27.45 4.74
C ALA A 75 1.32 -28.19 3.40
N ALA A 76 0.15 -28.13 2.75
CA ALA A 76 -0.11 -28.74 1.45
C ALA A 76 0.41 -27.89 0.27
N VAL A 77 0.96 -26.72 0.58
CA VAL A 77 1.46 -25.78 -0.40
C VAL A 77 2.99 -25.86 -0.43
N ASP A 78 3.57 -26.14 -1.60
CA ASP A 78 4.99 -25.86 -1.85
C ASP A 78 5.23 -24.37 -1.64
N GLY A 79 5.79 -24.03 -0.48
CA GLY A 79 5.92 -22.66 0.00
C GLY A 79 6.71 -21.77 -0.95
N ASP A 80 7.67 -22.31 -1.69
CA ASP A 80 8.49 -21.50 -2.61
C ASP A 80 7.77 -21.28 -3.95
N GLN A 81 7.12 -22.30 -4.49
CA GLN A 81 6.40 -22.19 -5.76
C GLN A 81 5.12 -21.36 -5.62
N LEU A 82 4.34 -21.55 -4.55
CA LEU A 82 3.16 -20.73 -4.29
C LEU A 82 3.57 -19.29 -4.02
N ARG A 83 4.62 -19.04 -3.21
CA ARG A 83 5.07 -17.67 -2.94
C ARG A 83 5.40 -16.91 -4.21
N ARG A 84 6.08 -17.54 -5.18
CA ARG A 84 6.37 -16.92 -6.47
C ARG A 84 5.11 -16.66 -7.28
N LYS A 85 4.24 -17.66 -7.45
CA LYS A 85 3.00 -17.51 -8.23
C LYS A 85 2.06 -16.45 -7.64
N VAL A 86 1.89 -16.44 -6.33
CA VAL A 86 1.04 -15.47 -5.63
C VAL A 86 1.64 -14.07 -5.71
N ARG A 87 2.96 -13.93 -5.55
CA ARG A 87 3.64 -12.64 -5.76
C ARG A 87 3.44 -12.13 -7.18
N ASP A 88 3.64 -12.98 -8.19
CA ASP A 88 3.49 -12.58 -9.59
C ASP A 88 2.04 -12.21 -9.93
N TRP A 89 1.06 -12.93 -9.38
CA TRP A 89 -0.35 -12.57 -9.51
C TRP A 89 -0.68 -11.21 -8.89
N PHE A 90 -0.17 -10.93 -7.68
CA PHE A 90 -0.37 -9.61 -7.08
C PHE A 90 0.34 -8.50 -7.82
N ARG A 91 1.55 -8.76 -8.31
CA ARG A 91 2.26 -7.80 -9.16
C ARG A 91 1.43 -7.50 -10.40
N GLU A 92 0.95 -8.53 -11.09
CA GLU A 92 0.11 -8.38 -12.28
C GLU A 92 -1.16 -7.59 -11.96
N SER A 93 -1.86 -7.91 -10.87
CA SER A 93 -3.07 -7.19 -10.44
C SER A 93 -2.79 -5.72 -10.09
N ALA A 94 -1.64 -5.42 -9.49
CA ALA A 94 -1.25 -4.06 -9.15
C ALA A 94 -0.84 -3.27 -10.40
N CYS A 95 -0.04 -3.89 -11.28
CA CYS A 95 0.51 -3.23 -12.46
C CYS A 95 -0.48 -3.17 -13.65
N SER A 96 -1.49 -4.02 -13.73
CA SER A 96 -2.47 -3.99 -14.85
C SER A 96 -3.61 -2.99 -14.65
N SER A 97 -3.76 -2.43 -13.44
CA SER A 97 -4.84 -1.48 -13.13
C SER A 97 -4.36 -0.04 -13.25
N ASP A 98 -4.82 0.67 -14.29
CA ASP A 98 -4.53 2.09 -14.50
C ASP A 98 -4.88 2.94 -13.27
N VAL A 99 -5.99 2.60 -12.59
CA VAL A 99 -6.40 3.29 -11.37
C VAL A 99 -5.38 3.07 -10.25
N VAL A 100 -4.88 1.84 -10.07
CA VAL A 100 -3.86 1.55 -9.06
C VAL A 100 -2.55 2.25 -9.41
N GLN A 101 -2.10 2.17 -10.67
CA GLN A 101 -0.88 2.85 -11.09
C GLN A 101 -0.96 4.37 -10.89
N ASP A 102 -2.00 5.00 -11.43
CA ASP A 102 -2.08 6.47 -11.51
C ASP A 102 -2.56 7.13 -10.23
N LYS A 103 -3.33 6.44 -9.39
CA LYS A 103 -3.91 7.02 -8.16
C LYS A 103 -3.24 6.55 -6.89
N VAL A 104 -2.46 5.46 -6.95
CA VAL A 104 -1.83 4.88 -5.76
C VAL A 104 -0.31 4.82 -5.93
N LEU A 105 0.20 4.02 -6.87
CA LEU A 105 1.65 3.79 -6.99
C LEU A 105 2.43 5.05 -7.39
N SER A 106 1.94 5.83 -8.37
CA SER A 106 2.57 7.08 -8.82
C SER A 106 2.63 8.18 -7.75
N LYS A 107 1.81 8.05 -6.69
CA LYS A 107 1.84 8.94 -5.52
C LYS A 107 2.83 8.47 -4.45
N GLY A 108 3.61 7.44 -4.75
CA GLY A 108 4.54 6.80 -3.81
C GLY A 108 3.84 6.04 -2.68
N ILE A 109 2.59 5.61 -2.88
CA ILE A 109 1.82 4.84 -1.88
C ILE A 109 2.01 3.35 -2.18
N PRO A 110 2.72 2.58 -1.33
CA PRO A 110 2.91 1.15 -1.57
C PRO A 110 1.61 0.37 -1.34
N LEU A 111 1.40 -0.67 -2.13
CA LEU A 111 0.40 -1.69 -1.91
C LEU A 111 0.98 -2.87 -1.15
N VAL A 112 0.29 -3.31 -0.11
CA VAL A 112 0.73 -4.44 0.71
C VAL A 112 -0.34 -5.51 0.76
N TYR A 113 0.00 -6.73 0.35
CA TYR A 113 -0.87 -7.89 0.42
C TYR A 113 -0.37 -8.82 1.52
N SER A 114 -1.16 -9.02 2.58
CA SER A 114 -0.83 -9.88 3.72
C SER A 114 -1.70 -11.14 3.70
N TYR A 115 -1.06 -12.32 3.69
CA TYR A 115 -1.72 -13.62 3.83
C TYR A 115 -1.53 -14.16 5.24
N ARG A 116 -2.62 -14.70 5.78
CA ARG A 116 -2.62 -15.50 6.99
C ARG A 116 -3.38 -16.80 6.77
N SER A 117 -3.04 -17.82 7.56
CA SER A 117 -3.81 -19.05 7.62
C SER A 117 -5.15 -18.81 8.32
N PHE A 118 -6.07 -19.77 8.21
CA PHE A 118 -7.32 -19.76 8.97
C PHE A 118 -7.09 -19.68 10.50
N ALA A 119 -5.97 -20.20 11.01
CA ALA A 119 -5.58 -20.10 12.41
C ALA A 119 -5.06 -18.69 12.80
N GLY A 120 -4.90 -17.79 11.84
CA GLY A 120 -4.38 -16.43 12.04
C GLY A 120 -2.87 -16.29 11.85
N GLU A 121 -2.14 -17.39 11.68
CA GLU A 121 -0.68 -17.36 11.50
C GLU A 121 -0.29 -16.68 10.18
N PRO A 122 0.72 -15.79 10.17
CA PRO A 122 1.19 -15.15 8.95
C PRO A 122 1.82 -16.18 8.00
N ILE A 123 1.42 -16.14 6.72
CA ILE A 123 1.97 -17.00 5.67
C ILE A 123 2.97 -16.22 4.81
N ALA A 124 2.55 -15.07 4.31
CA ALA A 124 3.36 -14.25 3.42
C ALA A 124 2.90 -12.79 3.43
N GLN A 125 3.81 -11.90 3.06
CA GLN A 125 3.53 -10.50 2.82
C GLN A 125 4.25 -10.06 1.55
N TYR A 126 3.55 -9.36 0.66
CA TYR A 126 4.11 -8.79 -0.56
C TYR A 126 3.87 -7.29 -0.54
N SER A 127 4.90 -6.52 -0.87
CA SER A 127 4.82 -5.08 -1.04
C SER A 127 5.15 -4.76 -2.49
N PHE A 128 4.38 -3.85 -3.08
CA PHE A 128 4.59 -3.36 -4.42
C PHE A 128 4.58 -1.83 -4.40
N ASP A 129 5.58 -1.23 -5.01
CA ASP A 129 5.64 0.21 -5.25
C ASP A 129 5.76 0.51 -6.76
N GLU A 130 5.96 1.78 -7.11
CA GLU A 130 6.09 2.21 -8.50
C GLU A 130 7.22 1.48 -9.25
N SER A 131 8.31 1.11 -8.56
CA SER A 131 9.46 0.44 -9.17
C SER A 131 9.18 -1.01 -9.57
N ASP A 132 8.17 -1.65 -8.95
CA ASP A 132 7.75 -3.01 -9.30
C ASP A 132 6.92 -3.08 -10.59
N CYS A 133 6.44 -1.93 -11.09
CA CYS A 133 5.60 -1.79 -12.28
C CYS A 133 6.25 -0.92 -13.37
N PRO A 134 7.32 -1.41 -14.04
CA PRO A 134 7.95 -0.66 -15.13
C PRO A 134 6.97 -0.48 -16.30
N ARG A 135 6.84 0.76 -16.78
CA ARG A 135 6.08 1.12 -17.98
C ARG A 135 6.89 0.92 -19.26
#